data_AF-A0A352YT93-F1
#
_entry.id   AF-A0A352YT93-F1
#
_cell.length_a   1.000
_cell.length_b   1.000
_cell.length_c   1.000
_cell.angle_alpha   90.00
_cell.angle_beta   90.00
_cell.angle_gamma   90.00
#
_symmetry.space_group_name_H-M   'P 1'
#
loop_
_entity.id
_entity.type
_entity.pdbx_description
1 polymer ?
#
loop_
_entity_poly.entity_id
_entity_poly.type
_entity_poly.pdbx_seq_one_letter_code
_entity_poly.pdbx_strand_id
1 'polypeptide(L)'
;MIKRLIIPGLLILMALISCSRDKHIIWSIGRADHSSADLALGPDGFRSFLANDFGFEDKYFLIGQSEDKESFPYVLPGPADTWGGTWSTSGWRTHQINIFFGIKEIPSGSRHGKWNLVINLLDFSGKFSPLLKVSINEHDRKFHLLPDGYRPGDEIHPGLNAPVTDTASISGDLTEAVPRKIEIPVNPGVINSGGNCITITVLEGSEPDTTLFSGMVR
;
A
#
# COMPACT_ATOMS: atom_id res chain seq x y z
N MET A 1 51.38 18.03 -43.29
CA MET A 1 50.12 17.25 -43.23
C MET A 1 50.25 16.21 -42.14
N ILE A 2 49.39 16.29 -41.11
CA ILE A 2 48.66 15.18 -40.47
C ILE A 2 47.84 15.84 -39.36
N LYS A 3 46.56 16.08 -39.68
CA LYS A 3 45.52 16.42 -38.71
C LYS A 3 45.18 15.10 -38.01
N ARG A 4 45.35 15.00 -36.68
CA ARG A 4 44.74 13.91 -35.90
C ARG A 4 43.95 14.51 -34.74
N LEU A 5 42.68 14.67 -35.07
CA LEU A 5 41.55 14.95 -34.21
C LEU A 5 41.44 13.82 -33.15
N ILE A 6 41.96 14.02 -31.94
CA ILE A 6 41.78 13.08 -30.82
C ILE A 6 41.03 13.81 -29.70
N ILE A 7 39.85 14.35 -29.99
CA ILE A 7 38.94 14.89 -28.96
C ILE A 7 37.46 14.66 -29.32
N PRO A 8 36.99 13.40 -29.53
CA PRO A 8 35.57 13.15 -29.29
C PRO A 8 35.31 12.00 -28.29
N GLY A 9 36.35 11.26 -27.87
CA GLY A 9 36.16 10.11 -26.98
C GLY A 9 35.87 10.48 -25.51
N LEU A 10 36.45 11.57 -25.01
CA LEU A 10 36.35 11.94 -23.59
C LEU A 10 35.00 12.58 -23.22
N LEU A 11 34.29 13.16 -24.19
CA LEU A 11 32.98 13.80 -23.98
C LEU A 11 31.82 12.80 -23.95
N ILE A 12 31.98 11.60 -24.51
CA ILE A 12 30.93 10.57 -24.55
C ILE A 12 30.94 9.70 -23.27
N LEU A 13 32.08 9.58 -22.59
CA LEU A 13 32.16 8.81 -21.34
C LEU A 13 31.50 9.52 -20.14
N MET A 14 31.31 10.84 -20.22
CA MET A 14 30.74 11.66 -19.14
C MET A 14 29.18 11.70 -19.16
N ALA A 15 28.55 11.21 -20.24
CA ALA A 15 27.09 11.23 -20.41
C ALA A 15 26.36 10.02 -19.79
N LEU A 16 27.09 9.05 -19.23
CA LEU A 16 26.51 7.84 -18.61
C LEU A 16 26.44 7.91 -17.09
N ILE A 17 26.75 9.05 -16.47
CA ILE A 17 26.41 9.29 -15.07
C ILE A 17 24.90 9.49 -15.01
N SER A 18 24.18 8.36 -15.03
CA SER A 18 22.77 8.28 -14.74
C SER A 18 22.54 9.00 -13.43
N CYS A 19 21.72 10.04 -13.49
CA CYS A 19 21.16 10.68 -12.31
C CYS A 19 20.30 9.64 -11.59
N SER A 20 20.92 8.86 -10.68
CA SER A 20 20.16 8.13 -9.69
C SER A 20 19.52 9.19 -8.81
N ARG A 21 18.22 9.43 -9.04
CA ARG A 21 17.44 10.39 -8.28
C ARG A 21 17.35 9.84 -6.87
N ASP A 22 18.11 10.43 -5.96
CA ASP A 22 18.16 10.03 -4.56
C ASP A 22 16.75 10.14 -3.98
N LYS A 23 16.13 8.99 -3.72
CA LYS A 23 14.76 8.86 -3.21
C LYS A 23 14.85 8.99 -1.69
N HIS A 24 14.42 10.13 -1.15
CA HIS A 24 14.45 10.36 0.28
C HIS A 24 13.20 9.78 0.93
N ILE A 25 13.35 8.73 1.73
CA ILE A 25 12.25 8.15 2.52
C ILE A 25 11.93 9.10 3.67
N ILE A 26 10.66 9.51 3.77
CA ILE A 26 10.17 10.40 4.83
C ILE A 26 9.77 9.59 6.06
N TRP A 27 9.06 8.50 5.83
CA TRP A 27 8.70 7.49 6.82
C TRP A 27 8.38 6.19 6.09
N SER A 28 8.43 5.08 6.83
CA SER A 28 8.02 3.75 6.40
C SER A 28 7.32 3.04 7.55
N ILE A 29 6.36 2.19 7.22
CA ILE A 29 5.74 1.22 8.13
C ILE A 29 6.17 -0.17 7.64
N GLY A 30 6.58 -1.06 8.53
CA GLY A 30 7.08 -2.39 8.21
C GLY A 30 8.34 -2.38 7.34
N ARG A 31 8.74 -3.56 6.88
CA ARG A 31 9.91 -3.76 6.02
C ARG A 31 9.52 -4.40 4.70
N ALA A 32 10.21 -4.00 3.63
CA ALA A 32 10.07 -4.62 2.33
C ALA A 32 10.95 -5.89 2.22
N ASP A 33 10.81 -6.80 3.19
CA ASP A 33 11.58 -8.05 3.28
C ASP A 33 10.78 -9.29 2.85
N HIS A 34 9.64 -9.08 2.19
CA HIS A 34 8.68 -10.12 1.77
C HIS A 34 8.08 -10.91 2.96
N SER A 35 7.89 -10.26 4.10
CA SER A 35 7.24 -10.85 5.27
C SER A 35 6.28 -9.86 5.94
N SER A 36 5.16 -10.35 6.46
CA SER A 36 4.23 -9.59 7.29
C SER A 36 4.57 -9.66 8.79
N ALA A 37 5.61 -10.41 9.17
CA ALA A 37 5.86 -10.77 10.56
C ALA A 37 6.25 -9.59 11.46
N ASP A 38 6.60 -8.42 10.93
CA ASP A 38 6.87 -7.20 11.69
C ASP A 38 5.64 -6.29 11.87
N LEU A 39 4.50 -6.64 11.27
CA LEU A 39 3.22 -5.96 11.41
C LEU A 39 2.32 -6.66 12.44
N ALA A 40 1.32 -5.94 12.94
CA ALA A 40 0.35 -6.48 13.86
C ALA A 40 -0.45 -7.63 13.23
N LEU A 41 -0.65 -8.68 14.02
CA LEU A 41 -1.27 -9.95 13.61
C LEU A 41 -0.49 -10.77 12.57
N GLY A 42 0.64 -10.28 12.06
CA GLY A 42 1.43 -11.05 11.12
C GLY A 42 2.18 -12.22 11.78
N PRO A 43 2.42 -13.33 11.07
CA PRO A 43 2.08 -13.54 9.66
C PRO A 43 0.71 -14.21 9.40
N ASP A 44 0.05 -14.75 10.43
CA ASP A 44 -1.07 -15.71 10.29
C ASP A 44 -2.26 -15.41 11.23
N GLY A 45 -2.23 -14.27 11.94
CA GLY A 45 -3.17 -13.90 12.98
C GLY A 45 -4.43 -13.16 12.51
N PHE A 46 -4.74 -13.13 11.21
CA PHE A 46 -5.85 -12.34 10.64
C PHE A 46 -7.21 -12.55 11.34
N ARG A 47 -7.49 -13.75 11.85
CA ARG A 47 -8.76 -14.04 12.56
C ARG A 47 -8.95 -13.19 13.82
N SER A 48 -7.87 -12.62 14.36
CA SER A 48 -7.92 -11.74 15.53
C SER A 48 -8.10 -10.26 15.16
N PHE A 49 -8.32 -9.93 13.89
CA PHE A 49 -8.47 -8.55 13.40
C PHE A 49 -9.54 -7.76 14.17
N LEU A 50 -10.75 -8.31 14.27
CA LEU A 50 -11.84 -7.70 15.03
C LEU A 50 -11.58 -7.70 16.55
N ALA A 51 -11.00 -8.78 17.07
CA ALA A 51 -10.72 -8.90 18.50
C ALA A 51 -9.68 -7.88 18.99
N ASN A 52 -8.83 -7.39 18.09
CA ASN A 52 -7.84 -6.33 18.34
C ASN A 52 -8.32 -4.95 17.87
N ASP A 53 -9.62 -4.81 17.57
CA ASP A 53 -10.25 -3.53 17.30
C ASP A 53 -9.67 -2.80 16.08
N PHE A 54 -9.23 -3.56 15.06
CA PHE A 54 -8.71 -3.00 13.81
C PHE A 54 -9.81 -2.69 12.79
N GLY A 55 -9.52 -1.76 11.88
CA GLY A 55 -10.38 -1.42 10.74
C GLY A 55 -11.56 -0.50 11.06
N PHE A 56 -11.66 0.02 12.28
CA PHE A 56 -12.67 0.99 12.68
C PHE A 56 -12.28 2.42 12.30
N GLU A 57 -13.27 3.26 12.04
CA GLU A 57 -13.07 4.62 11.52
C GLU A 57 -12.36 5.57 12.49
N ASP A 58 -12.44 5.28 13.79
CA ASP A 58 -11.85 6.02 14.90
C ASP A 58 -10.42 5.55 15.25
N LYS A 59 -9.92 4.51 14.58
CA LYS A 59 -8.56 3.99 14.75
C LYS A 59 -7.58 4.66 13.80
N TYR A 60 -6.33 4.75 14.23
CA TYR A 60 -5.27 5.35 13.45
C TYR A 60 -3.89 4.81 13.84
N PHE A 61 -2.96 4.92 12.90
CA PHE A 61 -1.53 4.75 13.10
C PHE A 61 -0.86 6.12 13.00
N LEU A 62 -0.12 6.53 14.04
CA LEU A 62 0.58 7.81 14.06
C LEU A 62 2.08 7.58 13.83
N ILE A 63 2.58 8.07 12.69
CA ILE A 63 3.99 7.94 12.31
C ILE A 63 4.90 8.51 13.42
N GLY A 64 5.86 7.70 13.85
CA GLY A 64 6.84 8.05 14.88
C GLY A 64 6.32 7.94 16.32
N GLN A 65 5.10 7.43 16.54
CA GLN A 65 4.52 7.18 17.87
C GLN A 65 3.90 5.78 17.99
N SER A 66 3.20 5.31 16.96
CA SER A 66 2.64 3.95 16.90
C SER A 66 3.72 2.93 16.55
N GLU A 67 3.60 1.71 17.09
CA GLU A 67 4.49 0.59 16.82
C GLU A 67 3.88 -0.33 15.74
N ASP A 68 4.65 -0.63 14.70
CA ASP A 68 4.21 -1.43 13.54
C ASP A 68 3.61 -2.78 13.96
N LYS A 69 4.34 -3.50 14.83
CA LYS A 69 4.02 -4.84 15.35
C LYS A 69 2.75 -4.89 16.21
N GLU A 70 2.30 -3.75 16.70
CA GLU A 70 1.16 -3.67 17.64
C GLU A 70 -0.05 -2.95 17.05
N SER A 71 0.18 -1.95 16.21
CA SER A 71 -0.84 -0.98 15.81
C SER A 71 -1.16 -0.98 14.33
N PHE A 72 -0.39 -1.69 13.50
CA PHE A 72 -0.59 -1.71 12.06
C PHE A 72 -0.94 -3.13 11.57
N PRO A 73 -2.21 -3.42 11.27
CA PRO A 73 -2.59 -4.77 10.86
C PRO A 73 -1.94 -5.12 9.53
N TYR A 74 -1.42 -6.35 9.42
CA TYR A 74 -0.82 -6.79 8.16
C TYR A 74 -1.85 -6.88 7.04
N VAL A 75 -3.08 -7.29 7.34
CA VAL A 75 -4.16 -7.48 6.36
C VAL A 75 -5.31 -6.50 6.58
N LEU A 76 -6.01 -6.12 5.52
CA LEU A 76 -7.21 -5.29 5.57
C LEU A 76 -8.39 -6.04 4.94
N PRO A 77 -9.37 -6.52 5.71
CA PRO A 77 -10.51 -7.23 5.16
C PRO A 77 -11.31 -6.35 4.20
N GLY A 78 -11.58 -6.92 3.03
CA GLY A 78 -12.61 -6.48 2.11
C GLY A 78 -13.99 -7.00 2.53
N PRO A 79 -15.04 -6.51 1.86
CA PRO A 79 -16.38 -6.90 2.26
C PRO A 79 -16.79 -8.34 1.95
N ALA A 80 -16.05 -9.05 1.11
CA ALA A 80 -16.23 -10.49 0.94
C ALA A 80 -15.72 -11.30 2.15
N ASP A 81 -14.98 -10.64 3.07
CA ASP A 81 -14.25 -11.30 4.13
C ASP A 81 -15.05 -11.34 5.41
N THR A 82 -15.71 -12.47 5.58
CA THR A 82 -16.63 -12.71 6.69
C THR A 82 -15.93 -12.73 8.05
N TRP A 83 -14.65 -13.08 8.07
CA TRP A 83 -13.80 -13.00 9.26
C TRP A 83 -13.52 -11.55 9.70
N GLY A 84 -13.64 -10.60 8.77
CA GLY A 84 -13.62 -9.16 9.04
C GLY A 84 -14.93 -8.64 9.66
N GLY A 85 -15.98 -9.47 9.77
CA GLY A 85 -17.24 -9.09 10.40
C GLY A 85 -18.32 -8.60 9.43
N THR A 86 -18.07 -8.66 8.12
CA THR A 86 -19.12 -8.47 7.12
C THR A 86 -19.95 -9.75 7.00
N TRP A 87 -21.26 -9.65 7.27
CA TRP A 87 -22.18 -10.80 7.15
C TRP A 87 -23.61 -10.37 6.86
N SER A 88 -24.41 -11.28 6.30
CA SER A 88 -25.81 -11.02 5.92
C SER A 88 -26.69 -10.51 7.07
N THR A 89 -26.37 -10.85 8.31
CA THR A 89 -27.09 -10.42 9.52
C THR A 89 -26.43 -9.25 10.26
N SER A 90 -25.16 -8.94 9.98
CA SER A 90 -24.39 -7.86 10.63
C SER A 90 -24.25 -6.61 9.77
N GLY A 91 -24.70 -6.70 8.51
CA GLY A 91 -24.53 -5.65 7.52
C GLY A 91 -23.17 -5.70 6.82
N TRP A 92 -23.02 -4.83 5.83
CA TRP A 92 -21.79 -4.65 5.07
C TRP A 92 -20.92 -3.62 5.79
N ARG A 93 -19.71 -3.99 6.22
CA ARG A 93 -18.78 -3.08 6.88
C ARG A 93 -17.57 -2.87 6.00
N THR A 94 -17.24 -1.62 5.72
CA THR A 94 -16.00 -1.25 5.07
C THR A 94 -14.95 -0.96 6.12
N HIS A 95 -13.87 -1.71 6.13
CA HIS A 95 -12.75 -1.47 7.03
C HIS A 95 -11.80 -0.43 6.46
N GLN A 96 -11.22 0.39 7.33
CA GLN A 96 -10.23 1.38 6.92
C GLN A 96 -9.03 1.44 7.86
N ILE A 97 -7.88 1.80 7.29
CA ILE A 97 -6.66 2.12 8.03
C ILE A 97 -6.38 3.60 7.81
N ASN A 98 -6.31 4.37 8.89
CA ASN A 98 -5.91 5.77 8.87
C ASN A 98 -4.46 5.90 9.32
N ILE A 99 -3.64 6.60 8.55
CA ILE A 99 -2.23 6.87 8.83
C ILE A 99 -2.07 8.38 8.96
N PHE A 100 -1.68 8.84 10.14
CA PHE A 100 -1.41 10.24 10.42
C PHE A 100 0.09 10.51 10.47
N PHE A 101 0.52 11.61 9.84
CA PHE A 101 1.91 12.02 9.86
C PHE A 101 2.07 13.54 9.79
N GLY A 102 3.14 14.03 10.40
CA GLY A 102 3.48 15.45 10.44
C GLY A 102 4.60 15.82 9.47
N ILE A 103 4.44 16.90 8.71
CA ILE A 103 5.50 17.51 7.90
C ILE A 103 5.79 18.90 8.45
N LYS A 104 6.98 19.12 9.02
CA LYS A 104 7.31 20.40 9.68
C LYS A 104 7.24 21.59 8.72
N GLU A 105 7.88 21.46 7.56
CA GLU A 105 7.94 22.51 6.54
C GLU A 105 7.86 21.86 5.16
N ILE A 106 7.01 22.42 4.29
CA ILE A 106 7.00 22.05 2.88
C ILE A 106 8.19 22.74 2.19
N PRO A 107 9.08 21.99 1.54
CA PRO A 107 10.23 22.53 0.84
C PRO A 107 9.84 23.47 -0.31
N SER A 108 10.34 24.70 -0.28
CA SER A 108 10.09 25.73 -1.31
C SER A 108 10.92 25.51 -2.59
N GLY A 109 10.38 25.93 -3.75
CA GLY A 109 11.09 25.99 -5.05
C GLY A 109 10.72 24.90 -6.06
N SER A 110 11.57 24.62 -7.06
CA SER A 110 11.38 23.54 -8.07
C SER A 110 11.35 22.11 -7.49
N ARG A 111 11.46 22.02 -6.15
CA ARG A 111 11.28 20.84 -5.30
C ARG A 111 10.02 20.93 -4.42
N HIS A 112 8.97 21.64 -4.85
CA HIS A 112 7.60 21.31 -4.44
C HIS A 112 7.47 19.80 -4.61
N GLY A 113 7.69 19.07 -3.52
CA GLY A 113 8.24 17.72 -3.58
C GLY A 113 7.39 16.85 -4.48
N LYS A 114 8.01 16.10 -5.39
CA LYS A 114 7.29 15.00 -6.04
C LYS A 114 7.15 13.90 -5.00
N TRP A 115 6.19 14.05 -4.11
CA TRP A 115 5.92 13.02 -3.13
C TRP A 115 5.32 11.83 -3.84
N ASN A 116 5.66 10.64 -3.36
CA ASN A 116 5.14 9.39 -3.86
C ASN A 116 4.79 8.53 -2.67
N LEU A 117 3.54 8.09 -2.59
CA LEU A 117 3.17 7.03 -1.66
C LEU A 117 3.41 5.70 -2.35
N VAL A 118 4.24 4.87 -1.75
CA VAL A 118 4.49 3.50 -2.21
C VAL A 118 3.80 2.56 -1.26
N ILE A 119 2.98 1.64 -1.79
CA ILE A 119 2.36 0.55 -1.06
C ILE A 119 2.83 -0.75 -1.72
N ASN A 120 3.53 -1.60 -0.96
CA ASN A 120 3.78 -2.98 -1.38
C ASN A 120 2.69 -3.88 -0.77
N LEU A 121 2.29 -4.92 -1.50
CA LEU A 121 1.38 -5.97 -1.08
C LEU A 121 2.12 -7.30 -1.30
N LEU A 122 2.04 -8.22 -0.34
CA LEU A 122 2.61 -9.56 -0.53
C LEU A 122 1.78 -10.38 -1.49
N ASP A 123 0.45 -10.24 -1.38
CA ASP A 123 -0.49 -10.92 -2.24
C ASP A 123 -1.85 -10.19 -2.22
N PHE A 124 -2.85 -10.76 -2.87
CA PHE A 124 -4.26 -10.39 -2.73
C PHE A 124 -5.15 -11.57 -3.11
N SER A 125 -6.38 -11.58 -2.58
CA SER A 125 -7.35 -12.62 -2.91
C SER A 125 -7.76 -12.55 -4.39
N GLY A 126 -7.12 -13.38 -5.21
CA GLY A 126 -7.39 -13.45 -6.65
C GLY A 126 -8.77 -14.01 -7.01
N LYS A 127 -9.46 -14.67 -6.08
CA LYS A 127 -10.81 -15.20 -6.29
C LYS A 127 -11.89 -14.12 -6.23
N PHE A 128 -11.76 -13.18 -5.30
CA PHE A 128 -12.64 -12.02 -5.17
C PHE A 128 -11.76 -10.76 -5.19
N SER A 129 -11.35 -10.36 -6.39
CA SER A 129 -10.40 -9.26 -6.60
C SER A 129 -10.76 -7.98 -5.82
N PRO A 130 -9.84 -7.41 -5.02
CA PRO A 130 -10.11 -6.20 -4.25
C PRO A 130 -10.17 -4.94 -5.11
N LEU A 131 -11.12 -4.06 -4.82
CA LEU A 131 -11.08 -2.65 -5.23
C LEU A 131 -10.52 -1.79 -4.08
N LEU A 132 -9.22 -1.54 -4.11
CA LEU A 132 -8.54 -0.73 -3.10
C LEU A 132 -8.77 0.77 -3.37
N LYS A 133 -9.18 1.52 -2.36
CA LYS A 133 -9.19 2.98 -2.35
C LYS A 133 -8.10 3.49 -1.42
N VAL A 134 -7.29 4.42 -1.91
CA VAL A 134 -6.30 5.17 -1.13
C VAL A 134 -6.61 6.65 -1.24
N SER A 135 -6.83 7.29 -0.10
CA SER A 135 -7.05 8.74 0.01
C SER A 135 -5.84 9.39 0.66
N ILE A 136 -5.33 10.48 0.07
CA ILE A 136 -4.26 11.30 0.65
C ILE A 136 -4.82 12.70 0.83
N ASN A 137 -5.07 13.12 2.08
CA ASN A 137 -5.77 14.37 2.40
C ASN A 137 -7.01 14.58 1.51
N GLU A 138 -7.92 13.60 1.48
CA GLU A 138 -9.18 13.61 0.71
C GLU A 138 -9.03 13.47 -0.82
N HIS A 139 -7.81 13.33 -1.33
CA HIS A 139 -7.58 13.02 -2.74
C HIS A 139 -7.57 11.51 -2.98
N ASP A 140 -8.69 11.01 -3.49
CA ASP A 140 -8.90 9.58 -3.71
C ASP A 140 -8.23 9.05 -4.99
N ARG A 141 -7.70 7.83 -4.89
CA ARG A 141 -7.30 6.97 -6.00
C ARG A 141 -7.83 5.57 -5.75
N LYS A 142 -8.32 4.92 -6.82
CA LYS A 142 -8.81 3.55 -6.77
C LYS A 142 -7.92 2.66 -7.61
N PHE A 143 -7.63 1.46 -7.10
CA PHE A 143 -6.80 0.45 -7.73
C PHE A 143 -7.56 -0.86 -7.71
N HIS A 144 -7.84 -1.40 -8.90
CA HIS A 144 -8.42 -2.72 -9.01
C HIS A 144 -7.27 -3.73 -9.02
N LEU A 145 -7.21 -4.59 -8.00
CA LEU A 145 -6.17 -5.59 -7.85
C LEU A 145 -6.62 -6.88 -8.53
N LEU A 146 -6.13 -7.09 -9.76
CA LEU A 146 -6.51 -8.21 -10.60
C LEU A 146 -5.37 -9.21 -10.75
N PRO A 147 -5.67 -10.51 -10.85
CA PRO A 147 -4.70 -11.51 -11.31
C PRO A 147 -4.14 -11.16 -12.69
N ASP A 148 -2.93 -11.62 -12.98
CA ASP A 148 -2.32 -11.36 -14.29
C ASP A 148 -3.18 -11.93 -15.43
N GLY A 149 -3.45 -11.10 -16.44
CA GLY A 149 -4.27 -11.47 -17.59
C GLY A 149 -5.78 -11.22 -17.43
N TYR A 150 -6.26 -10.90 -16.22
CA TYR A 150 -7.66 -10.51 -15.98
C TYR A 150 -7.90 -9.04 -16.33
N ARG A 151 -9.13 -8.72 -16.71
CA ARG A 151 -9.62 -7.35 -16.94
C ARG A 151 -10.75 -7.02 -15.96
N PRO A 152 -11.00 -5.72 -15.69
CA PRO A 152 -12.18 -5.32 -14.93
C PRO A 152 -13.46 -5.93 -15.49
N GLY A 153 -14.21 -6.64 -14.66
CA GLY A 153 -15.42 -7.39 -15.04
C GLY A 153 -15.21 -8.89 -15.28
N ASP A 154 -13.97 -9.38 -15.29
CA ASP A 154 -13.66 -10.82 -15.23
C ASP A 154 -13.73 -11.36 -13.79
N GLU A 155 -13.98 -10.49 -12.80
CA GLU A 155 -14.05 -10.89 -11.40
C GLU A 155 -15.24 -11.80 -11.11
N ILE A 156 -15.03 -12.73 -10.18
CA ILE A 156 -16.12 -13.43 -9.53
C ILE A 156 -16.59 -12.53 -8.39
N HIS A 157 -17.90 -12.29 -8.27
CA HIS A 157 -18.46 -11.64 -7.09
C HIS A 157 -18.97 -12.71 -6.10
N PRO A 158 -18.73 -12.54 -4.79
CA PRO A 158 -19.23 -13.48 -3.81
C PRO A 158 -20.77 -13.45 -3.78
N GLY A 159 -21.40 -14.62 -3.84
CA GLY A 159 -22.80 -14.77 -3.49
C GLY A 159 -23.00 -14.73 -1.97
N LEU A 160 -24.23 -14.46 -1.51
CA LEU A 160 -24.57 -14.36 -0.08
C LEU A 160 -24.20 -15.58 0.78
N ASN A 161 -24.02 -16.74 0.15
CA ASN A 161 -23.67 -18.01 0.81
C ASN A 161 -22.30 -18.55 0.36
N ALA A 162 -21.47 -17.72 -0.29
CA ALA A 162 -20.14 -18.17 -0.70
C ALA A 162 -19.30 -18.51 0.55
N PRO A 163 -18.59 -19.65 0.55
CA PRO A 163 -17.73 -20.00 1.67
C PRO A 163 -16.59 -19.00 1.78
N VAL A 164 -16.14 -18.78 3.02
CA VAL A 164 -14.95 -17.97 3.33
C VAL A 164 -13.79 -18.47 2.50
N THR A 165 -13.15 -17.56 1.78
CA THR A 165 -11.94 -17.85 1.03
C THR A 165 -10.77 -17.39 1.85
N ASP A 166 -10.16 -18.30 2.59
CA ASP A 166 -8.84 -18.06 3.17
C ASP A 166 -7.82 -18.32 2.04
N THR A 167 -7.00 -17.33 1.69
CA THR A 167 -5.82 -17.57 0.83
C THR A 167 -4.73 -18.27 1.63
N ALA A 168 -3.80 -18.95 0.97
CA ALA A 168 -2.66 -19.54 1.68
C ALA A 168 -1.75 -18.43 2.27
N SER A 169 -1.64 -17.32 1.56
CA SER A 169 -0.82 -16.15 1.87
C SER A 169 -1.29 -15.38 3.10
N ILE A 170 -2.60 -15.23 3.34
CA ILE A 170 -3.10 -14.63 4.61
C ILE A 170 -2.72 -15.46 5.84
N SER A 171 -2.45 -16.76 5.65
CA SER A 171 -2.02 -17.67 6.72
C SER A 171 -0.50 -17.83 6.77
N GLY A 172 0.25 -16.97 6.07
CA GLY A 172 1.72 -16.93 6.09
C GLY A 172 2.41 -17.81 5.05
N ASP A 173 1.68 -18.56 4.23
CA ASP A 173 2.25 -19.34 3.13
C ASP A 173 2.32 -18.50 1.84
N LEU A 174 3.51 -17.95 1.58
CA LEU A 174 3.78 -17.07 0.44
C LEU A 174 4.31 -17.80 -0.79
N THR A 175 4.24 -19.13 -0.85
CA THR A 175 4.83 -19.92 -1.95
C THR A 175 4.26 -19.56 -3.33
N GLU A 176 2.96 -19.31 -3.41
CA GLU A 176 2.23 -18.94 -4.63
C GLU A 176 1.78 -17.47 -4.62
N ALA A 177 2.29 -16.66 -3.68
CA ALA A 177 1.89 -15.27 -3.51
C ALA A 177 2.28 -14.41 -4.72
N VAL A 178 1.40 -13.50 -5.12
CA VAL A 178 1.62 -12.60 -6.25
C VAL A 178 1.82 -11.16 -5.75
N PRO A 179 3.06 -10.74 -5.47
CA PRO A 179 3.31 -9.42 -4.90
C PRO A 179 2.93 -8.31 -5.87
N ARG A 180 2.38 -7.22 -5.31
CA ARG A 180 1.98 -6.02 -6.06
C ARG A 180 2.60 -4.78 -5.45
N LYS A 181 3.00 -3.85 -6.31
CA LYS A 181 3.48 -2.54 -5.91
C LYS A 181 2.61 -1.46 -6.51
N ILE A 182 2.08 -0.60 -5.66
CA ILE A 182 1.27 0.57 -6.02
C ILE A 182 2.11 1.81 -5.74
N GLU A 183 2.35 2.62 -6.77
CA GLU A 183 3.03 3.91 -6.64
C GLU A 183 2.02 5.03 -6.96
N ILE A 184 1.80 5.91 -5.99
CA ILE A 184 0.83 7.00 -6.08
C ILE A 184 1.58 8.33 -6.07
N PRO A 185 1.85 8.91 -7.25
CA PRO A 185 2.43 10.24 -7.32
C PRO A 185 1.43 11.25 -6.73
N VAL A 186 1.91 12.03 -5.77
CA VAL A 186 1.09 13.00 -5.06
C VAL A 186 1.22 14.36 -5.73
N ASN A 187 0.08 14.95 -6.07
CA ASN A 187 0.05 16.25 -6.73
C ASN A 187 0.59 17.36 -5.80
N PRO A 188 1.24 18.40 -6.34
CA PRO A 188 1.63 19.57 -5.55
C PRO A 188 0.43 20.17 -4.82
N GLY A 189 0.62 20.52 -3.54
CA GLY A 189 -0.43 21.11 -2.70
C GLY A 189 -1.34 20.11 -2.00
N VAL A 190 -1.26 18.81 -2.31
CA VAL A 190 -2.01 17.78 -1.56
C VAL A 190 -1.43 17.58 -0.17
N ILE A 191 -0.11 17.59 -0.04
CA ILE A 191 0.58 17.48 1.25
C ILE A 191 0.64 18.85 1.92
N ASN A 192 0.24 18.91 3.18
CA ASN A 192 0.18 20.09 4.02
C ASN A 192 1.39 20.18 4.96
N SER A 193 1.74 21.41 5.33
CA SER A 193 2.59 21.65 6.50
C SER A 193 1.77 21.34 7.75
N GLY A 194 2.36 20.68 8.74
CA GLY A 194 1.64 20.12 9.88
C GLY A 194 1.07 18.72 9.58
N GLY A 195 -0.15 18.46 10.02
CA GLY A 195 -0.79 17.14 9.95
C GLY A 195 -1.28 16.77 8.56
N ASN A 196 -1.12 15.49 8.23
CA ASN A 196 -1.60 14.86 7.01
C ASN A 196 -2.24 13.50 7.34
N CYS A 197 -3.16 13.06 6.51
CA CYS A 197 -3.85 11.78 6.63
C CYS A 197 -3.75 10.98 5.32
N ILE A 198 -3.46 9.69 5.45
CA ILE A 198 -3.69 8.69 4.41
C ILE A 198 -4.74 7.71 4.94
N THR A 199 -5.79 7.48 4.16
CA THR A 199 -6.79 6.45 4.46
C THR A 199 -6.77 5.37 3.39
N ILE A 200 -6.67 4.11 3.81
CA ILE A 200 -6.71 2.94 2.95
C ILE A 200 -7.98 2.16 3.26
N THR A 201 -8.76 1.83 2.24
CA THR A 201 -10.06 1.13 2.36
C THR A 201 -10.21 0.14 1.23
N VAL A 202 -10.80 -1.04 1.49
CA VAL A 202 -11.21 -1.98 0.45
C VAL A 202 -12.71 -1.78 0.19
N LEU A 203 -13.07 -1.38 -1.03
CA LEU A 203 -14.46 -1.04 -1.37
C LEU A 203 -15.29 -2.25 -1.81
N GLU A 204 -14.63 -3.19 -2.50
CA GLU A 204 -15.23 -4.36 -3.11
C GLU A 204 -14.23 -5.52 -3.05
N GLY A 205 -14.74 -6.74 -3.18
CA GLY A 205 -13.91 -7.95 -3.15
C GLY A 205 -13.50 -8.38 -1.75
N SER A 206 -12.52 -9.27 -1.72
CA SER A 206 -11.86 -9.83 -0.54
C SER A 206 -10.58 -9.06 -0.25
N GLU A 207 -9.82 -9.50 0.73
CA GLU A 207 -8.69 -8.76 1.26
C GLU A 207 -7.56 -8.65 0.24
N PRO A 208 -6.86 -7.50 0.16
CA PRO A 208 -5.46 -7.52 -0.20
C PRO A 208 -4.67 -8.14 0.95
N ASP A 209 -3.94 -9.22 0.69
CA ASP A 209 -3.01 -9.87 1.61
C ASP A 209 -1.80 -8.96 1.77
N THR A 210 -1.95 -8.06 2.72
CA THR A 210 -1.13 -6.88 2.74
C THR A 210 0.14 -7.13 3.56
N THR A 211 1.23 -6.53 3.11
CA THR A 211 2.32 -6.09 4.00
C THR A 211 2.63 -4.71 3.56
N LEU A 212 2.02 -3.75 4.26
CA LEU A 212 2.15 -2.34 3.98
C LEU A 212 3.55 -1.89 4.36
N PHE A 213 4.50 -2.06 3.44
CA PHE A 213 5.46 -1.00 3.23
C PHE A 213 4.66 0.17 2.66
N SER A 214 4.10 0.98 3.56
CA SER A 214 3.61 2.31 3.24
C SER A 214 4.80 3.24 3.45
N GLY A 215 5.41 3.67 2.35
CA GLY A 215 6.56 4.55 2.38
C GLY A 215 6.22 5.83 1.65
N MET A 216 6.25 6.96 2.34
CA MET A 216 6.21 8.25 1.67
C MET A 216 7.62 8.63 1.26
N VAL A 217 7.84 8.69 -0.05
CA VAL A 217 9.14 8.98 -0.66
C VAL A 217 9.08 10.36 -1.31
N ARG A 218 10.19 11.08 -1.26
CA ARG A 218 10.37 12.40 -1.87
C ARG A 218 11.56 12.42 -2.82
#